data_AF-A0A847VVA4-F1
#
_entry.id   AF-A0A847VVA4-F1
#
_cell.length_a   1.000
_cell.length_b   1.000
_cell.length_c   1.000
_cell.angle_alpha   90.00
_cell.angle_beta   90.00
_cell.angle_gamma   90.00
#
_symmetry.space_group_name_H-M   'P 1'
#
loop_
_entity.id
_entity.type
_entity.pdbx_description
1 polymer ?
#
loop_
_entity_poly.entity_id
_entity_poly.type
_entity_poly.pdbx_seq_one_letter_code
_entity_poly.pdbx_strand_id
1 'polypeptide(L)'
;IEVELFENTSDVEKNIVLKNHQFRFDSSFDFLRSQTTREMAEFASVVPKNNTIALNPGMITIDNELYKRYSGELKVVFTSKKANEKINVVGMILNPDDIIRLRRFREGYLYKFVERDS
;
A
#
# COMPACT_ATOMS: atom_id res chain seq x y z
N ILE A 1 1.03 -10.24 7.69
CA ILE A 1 2.33 -9.69 7.22
C ILE A 1 2.67 -8.56 8.16
N GLU A 2 3.76 -8.67 8.89
CA GLU A 2 4.17 -7.64 9.84
C GLU A 2 4.73 -6.41 9.12
N VAL A 3 4.29 -5.25 9.57
CA VAL A 3 4.68 -3.95 9.02
C VAL A 3 5.06 -3.01 10.13
N GLU A 4 5.97 -2.09 9.80
CA GLU A 4 6.22 -0.89 10.58
C GLU A 4 5.59 0.28 9.83
N LEU A 5 4.60 0.92 10.46
CA LEU A 5 4.01 2.15 9.94
C LEU A 5 4.86 3.32 10.40
N PHE A 6 5.06 4.30 9.51
CA PHE A 6 5.85 5.47 9.86
C PHE A 6 5.08 6.37 10.82
N GLU A 7 5.79 7.08 11.71
CA GLU A 7 5.20 7.93 12.75
C GLU A 7 4.21 8.97 12.19
N ASN A 8 4.46 9.48 10.99
CA ASN A 8 3.62 10.47 10.33
C ASN A 8 2.43 9.88 9.53
N THR A 9 2.16 8.59 9.65
CA THR A 9 1.02 7.93 9.00
C THR A 9 -0.29 8.34 9.68
N SER A 10 -1.21 8.91 8.90
CA SER A 10 -2.51 9.36 9.40
C SER A 10 -3.46 8.20 9.72
N ASP A 11 -4.48 8.45 10.54
CA ASP A 11 -5.47 7.41 10.90
C ASP A 11 -6.19 6.83 9.69
N VAL A 12 -6.48 7.66 8.67
CA VAL A 12 -7.09 7.19 7.41
C VAL A 12 -6.16 6.21 6.70
N GLU A 13 -4.87 6.51 6.63
CA GLU A 13 -3.87 5.64 6.03
C GLU A 13 -3.71 4.34 6.83
N LYS A 14 -3.63 4.42 8.16
CA LYS A 14 -3.56 3.23 9.03
C LYS A 14 -4.77 2.32 8.83
N ASN A 15 -5.98 2.89 8.80
CA ASN A 15 -7.22 2.15 8.56
C ASN A 15 -7.24 1.47 7.18
N ILE A 16 -6.64 2.11 6.16
CA ILE A 16 -6.50 1.50 4.82
C ILE A 16 -5.50 0.35 4.85
N VAL A 17 -4.40 0.43 5.60
CA VAL A 17 -3.36 -0.62 5.64
C VAL A 17 -3.81 -1.84 6.45
N LEU A 18 -4.51 -1.63 7.57
CA LEU A 18 -4.83 -2.71 8.53
C LEU A 18 -6.10 -3.49 8.19
N LYS A 19 -6.80 -3.13 7.11
CA LYS A 19 -7.95 -3.91 6.60
C LYS A 19 -7.47 -5.16 5.85
N ASN A 20 -8.44 -5.94 5.39
CA ASN A 20 -8.16 -7.09 4.53
C ASN A 20 -7.96 -6.66 3.07
N HIS A 21 -6.95 -7.23 2.42
CA HIS A 21 -6.57 -6.93 1.04
C HIS A 21 -6.61 -8.17 0.17
N GLN A 22 -7.23 -8.04 -1.00
CA GLN A 22 -7.01 -8.96 -2.12
C GLN A 22 -6.15 -8.21 -3.13
N PHE A 23 -5.15 -8.86 -3.70
CA PHE A 23 -4.27 -8.21 -4.68
C PHE A 23 -4.70 -8.51 -6.11
N ARG A 24 -4.56 -7.51 -6.99
CA ARG A 24 -4.94 -7.65 -8.39
C ARG A 24 -3.97 -8.57 -9.13
N PHE A 25 -4.51 -9.47 -9.96
CA PHE A 25 -3.71 -10.34 -10.82
C PHE A 25 -2.91 -9.55 -11.87
N ASP A 26 -3.45 -8.41 -12.34
CA ASP A 26 -2.83 -7.51 -13.33
C ASP A 26 -1.88 -6.48 -12.70
N SER A 27 -1.43 -6.72 -11.46
CA SER A 27 -0.40 -5.90 -10.81
C SER A 27 0.90 -5.92 -11.61
N SER A 28 1.55 -4.76 -11.73
CA SER A 28 2.78 -4.64 -12.51
C SER A 28 3.97 -5.34 -11.83
N PHE A 29 5.11 -5.37 -12.52
CA PHE A 29 6.37 -5.84 -11.94
C PHE A 29 6.83 -4.96 -10.77
N ASP A 30 6.56 -3.67 -10.85
CA ASP A 30 7.01 -2.66 -9.89
C ASP A 30 6.18 -2.59 -8.61
N PHE A 31 4.89 -2.90 -8.73
CA PHE A 31 3.92 -2.72 -7.65
C PHE A 31 2.95 -3.89 -7.56
N LEU A 32 2.73 -4.38 -6.33
CA LEU A 32 1.55 -5.19 -6.01
C LEU A 32 0.42 -4.27 -5.59
N ARG A 33 -0.71 -4.30 -6.29
CA ARG A 33 -1.81 -3.36 -6.10
C ARG A 33 -2.96 -4.04 -5.37
N SER A 34 -3.40 -3.48 -4.25
CA SER A 34 -4.62 -3.92 -3.60
C SER A 34 -5.79 -3.66 -4.53
N GLN A 35 -6.71 -4.61 -4.59
CA GLN A 35 -7.99 -4.45 -5.26
C GLN A 35 -8.84 -3.50 -4.42
N THR A 36 -9.18 -2.36 -5.01
CA THR A 36 -10.22 -1.47 -4.51
C THR A 36 -11.47 -1.74 -5.34
N THR A 37 -12.61 -2.06 -4.71
CA THR A 37 -13.86 -2.19 -5.46
C THR A 37 -14.30 -0.81 -5.98
N ARG A 38 -15.04 -0.76 -7.08
CA ARG A 38 -15.51 0.52 -7.65
C ARG A 38 -16.42 1.28 -6.68
N GLU A 39 -17.27 0.56 -5.94
CA GLU A 39 -18.07 1.14 -4.84
C GLU A 39 -17.17 1.73 -3.75
N MET A 40 -16.12 1.01 -3.32
CA MET A 40 -15.16 1.55 -2.36
C MET A 40 -14.35 2.74 -2.91
N ALA A 41 -14.21 2.89 -4.23
CA ALA A 41 -13.53 4.02 -4.87
C ALA A 41 -14.44 5.25 -5.03
N GLU A 42 -15.75 5.04 -5.25
CA GLU A 42 -16.76 6.12 -5.28
C GLU A 42 -17.06 6.68 -3.88
N PHE A 43 -16.96 5.83 -2.85
CA PHE A 43 -17.03 6.22 -1.43
C PHE A 43 -15.65 6.30 -0.77
N ALA A 44 -14.55 6.19 -1.52
CA ALA A 44 -13.20 6.21 -0.96
C ALA A 44 -12.97 7.55 -0.29
N SER A 45 -12.56 7.51 0.97
CA SER A 45 -12.02 8.68 1.67
C SER A 45 -10.90 9.26 0.82
N VAL A 46 -11.03 10.54 0.46
CA VAL A 46 -9.95 11.29 -0.19
C VAL A 46 -8.77 11.29 0.78
N VAL A 47 -7.68 10.62 0.39
CA VAL A 47 -6.46 10.54 1.22
C VAL A 47 -5.62 11.78 0.91
N PRO A 48 -5.39 12.69 1.87
CA PRO A 48 -4.58 13.89 1.64
C PRO A 48 -3.14 13.55 1.25
N LYS A 49 -2.45 14.44 0.53
CA LYS A 49 -1.01 14.29 0.29
C LYS A 49 -0.25 14.23 1.62
N ASN A 50 0.58 13.21 1.79
CA ASN A 50 1.42 12.98 2.97
C ASN A 50 2.72 12.26 2.56
N ASN A 51 3.78 12.40 3.34
CA ASN A 51 5.06 11.68 3.22
C ASN A 51 5.46 11.18 1.80
N THR A 52 5.67 12.11 0.86
CA THR A 52 5.97 11.77 -0.54
C THR A 52 7.48 11.65 -0.78
N ILE A 53 8.04 10.49 -0.46
CA ILE A 53 9.49 10.22 -0.55
C ILE A 53 9.84 9.22 -1.67
N ALA A 54 11.13 9.00 -1.90
CA ALA A 54 11.58 7.96 -2.84
C ALA A 54 11.14 6.57 -2.37
N LEU A 55 10.81 5.71 -3.34
CA LEU A 55 10.28 4.38 -3.08
C LEU A 55 11.41 3.35 -3.06
N ASN A 56 11.35 2.41 -2.12
CA ASN A 56 12.24 1.26 -2.02
C ASN A 56 11.43 -0.04 -1.90
N PRO A 57 11.98 -1.19 -2.33
CA PRO A 57 11.32 -2.48 -2.19
C PRO A 57 10.87 -2.75 -0.75
N GLY A 58 9.66 -3.29 -0.59
CA GLY A 58 9.05 -3.56 0.71
C GLY A 58 8.27 -2.39 1.32
N MET A 59 8.41 -1.17 0.79
CA MET A 59 7.59 -0.05 1.23
C MET A 59 6.12 -0.27 0.88
N ILE A 60 5.26 0.25 1.75
CA ILE A 60 3.81 0.28 1.58
C ILE A 60 3.42 1.71 1.26
N THR A 61 2.60 1.87 0.23
CA THR A 61 2.18 3.18 -0.25
C THR A 61 0.67 3.26 -0.42
N ILE A 62 0.14 4.47 -0.31
CA ILE A 62 -1.24 4.78 -0.64
C ILE A 62 -1.25 5.91 -1.68
N ASP A 63 -1.99 5.72 -2.77
CA ASP A 63 -2.25 6.80 -3.73
C ASP A 63 -3.07 7.90 -3.05
N ASN A 64 -2.61 9.14 -3.12
CA ASN A 64 -3.30 10.28 -2.48
C ASN A 64 -4.28 10.98 -3.43
N GLU A 65 -4.88 12.08 -2.96
CA GLU A 65 -5.88 12.88 -3.66
C GLU A 65 -5.44 13.34 -5.05
N LEU A 66 -4.13 13.55 -5.28
CA LEU A 66 -3.59 13.96 -6.58
C LEU A 66 -3.68 12.83 -7.63
N TYR A 67 -3.92 11.59 -7.18
CA TYR A 67 -4.21 10.43 -8.03
C TYR A 67 -5.72 10.29 -8.35
N LYS A 68 -6.55 11.24 -7.90
CA LYS A 68 -7.98 11.37 -8.23
C LYS A 68 -8.75 10.10 -7.88
N ARG A 69 -9.38 9.46 -8.87
CA ARG A 69 -10.19 8.23 -8.72
C ARG A 69 -9.45 7.03 -8.12
N TYR A 70 -8.12 7.09 -8.02
CA TYR A 70 -7.30 6.05 -7.42
C TYR A 70 -6.86 6.38 -6.00
N SER A 71 -7.29 7.52 -5.44
CA SER A 71 -7.00 7.87 -4.04
C SER A 71 -7.45 6.74 -3.11
N GLY A 72 -6.59 6.35 -2.18
CA GLY A 72 -6.80 5.24 -1.26
C GLY A 72 -6.36 3.86 -1.78
N GLU A 73 -5.83 3.73 -3.00
CA GLU A 73 -5.29 2.45 -3.49
C GLU A 73 -3.96 2.13 -2.77
N LEU A 74 -3.95 1.07 -1.97
CA LEU A 74 -2.75 0.55 -1.32
C LEU A 74 -1.89 -0.24 -2.33
N LYS A 75 -0.56 -0.04 -2.25
CA LYS A 75 0.42 -0.80 -3.03
C LYS A 75 1.60 -1.23 -2.18
N VAL A 76 2.19 -2.36 -2.55
CA VAL A 76 3.52 -2.79 -2.07
C VAL A 76 4.53 -2.56 -3.19
N VAL A 77 5.65 -1.93 -2.86
CA VAL A 77 6.72 -1.59 -3.80
C VAL A 77 7.66 -2.78 -3.95
N PHE A 78 8.02 -3.13 -5.19
CA PHE A 78 9.03 -4.17 -5.49
C PHE A 78 10.30 -3.63 -6.15
N THR A 79 10.29 -2.38 -6.63
CA THR A 79 11.43 -1.74 -7.29
C THR A 79 11.63 -0.32 -6.80
N SER A 80 12.90 0.11 -6.70
CA SER A 80 13.20 1.48 -6.29
C SER A 80 12.75 2.49 -7.36
N LYS A 81 12.15 3.60 -6.92
CA LYS A 81 11.69 4.70 -7.80
C LYS A 81 11.91 6.06 -7.14
N LYS A 82 12.00 7.10 -7.97
CA LYS A 82 12.02 8.48 -7.47
C LYS A 82 10.70 8.81 -6.76
N ALA A 83 10.75 9.82 -5.89
CA ALA A 83 9.57 10.34 -5.22
C ALA A 83 8.50 10.76 -6.24
N ASN A 84 7.25 10.56 -5.88
CA ASN A 84 6.09 10.96 -6.67
C ASN A 84 5.10 11.65 -5.75
N GLU A 85 4.73 12.89 -6.06
CA GLU A 85 3.85 13.69 -5.22
C GLU A 85 2.45 13.10 -5.04
N LYS A 86 2.06 12.15 -5.90
CA LYS A 86 0.75 11.49 -5.84
C LYS A 86 0.73 10.24 -4.96
N ILE A 87 1.85 9.89 -4.33
CA ILE A 87 2.03 8.65 -3.59
C ILE A 87 2.52 8.98 -2.19
N ASN A 88 1.75 8.59 -1.18
CA ASN A 88 2.17 8.64 0.21
C ASN A 88 2.89 7.34 0.56
N VAL A 89 4.02 7.42 1.25
CA VAL A 89 4.72 6.26 1.81
C VAL A 89 4.36 6.16 3.28
N VAL A 90 3.76 5.04 3.67
CA VAL A 90 3.09 4.90 5.00
C VAL A 90 3.75 3.87 5.90
N GLY A 91 4.71 3.10 5.37
CA GLY A 91 5.41 2.11 6.16
C GLY A 91 6.19 1.14 5.31
N MET A 92 6.61 0.05 5.93
CA MET A 92 7.35 -1.02 5.26
C MET A 92 7.08 -2.40 5.86
N ILE A 93 7.18 -3.42 5.01
CA ILE A 93 7.16 -4.82 5.43
C ILE A 93 8.49 -5.13 6.12
N LEU A 94 8.40 -5.75 7.31
CA LEU A 94 9.58 -6.02 8.13
C LEU A 94 10.38 -7.25 7.68
N ASN A 95 9.70 -8.30 7.20
CA ASN A 95 10.34 -9.55 6.80
C ASN A 95 10.59 -9.59 5.27
N PRO A 96 11.85 -9.67 4.81
CA PRO A 96 12.17 -9.81 3.38
C PRO A 96 11.53 -11.04 2.71
N ASP A 97 11.35 -12.15 3.44
CA ASP A 97 10.73 -13.35 2.90
C ASP A 97 9.26 -13.11 2.53
N ASP A 98 8.55 -12.25 3.28
CA ASP A 98 7.17 -11.89 2.96
C ASP A 98 7.08 -11.05 1.69
N ILE A 99 8.08 -10.20 1.40
CA ILE A 99 8.18 -9.46 0.14
C ILE A 99 8.33 -10.46 -1.03
N ILE A 100 9.19 -11.47 -0.87
CA ILE A 100 9.41 -12.52 -1.88
C ILE A 100 8.13 -13.33 -2.09
N ARG A 101 7.44 -13.71 -1.01
CA ARG A 101 6.17 -14.47 -1.06
C ARG A 101 5.09 -13.68 -1.77
N LEU A 102 4.85 -12.43 -1.38
CA LEU A 102 3.88 -11.53 -2.03
C LEU A 102 4.14 -11.36 -3.52
N ARG A 103 5.41 -11.36 -3.93
CA ARG A 103 5.77 -11.24 -5.34
C ARG A 103 5.37 -12.48 -6.15
N ARG A 104 5.40 -13.68 -5.54
CA ARG A 104 5.17 -14.98 -6.19
C ARG A 104 3.74 -15.50 -6.05
N PHE A 105 3.09 -15.27 -4.91
CA PHE A 105 1.78 -15.81 -4.59
C PHE A 105 0.79 -14.66 -4.41
N ARG A 106 -0.19 -14.55 -5.32
CA ARG A 106 -1.13 -13.41 -5.36
C ARG A 106 -2.59 -13.84 -5.48
N GLU A 107 -2.86 -15.00 -6.07
CA GLU A 107 -4.20 -15.41 -6.47
C GLU A 107 -4.97 -16.09 -5.33
N GLY A 108 -6.23 -15.68 -5.14
CA GLY A 108 -7.19 -16.37 -4.27
C GLY A 108 -7.01 -16.19 -2.76
N TYR A 109 -6.02 -15.40 -2.32
CA TYR A 109 -5.76 -15.17 -0.90
C TYR A 109 -6.20 -13.78 -0.43
N LEU A 110 -6.70 -13.75 0.81
CA LEU A 110 -6.93 -12.54 1.57
C LEU A 110 -5.71 -12.28 2.45
N TYR A 111 -5.11 -11.10 2.31
CA TYR A 111 -3.94 -10.68 3.06
C TYR A 111 -4.33 -9.67 4.13
N LYS A 112 -3.69 -9.76 5.28
CA LYS A 112 -3.79 -8.77 6.34
C LYS A 112 -2.40 -8.29 6.72
N PHE A 113 -2.23 -6.98 6.72
CA PHE A 113 -1.07 -6.34 7.35
C PHE A 113 -1.38 -6.15 8.83
N VAL A 114 -0.38 -6.39 9.66
CA VAL A 114 -0.46 -6.20 11.11
C VAL A 114 0.70 -5.31 11.51
N GLU A 115 0.39 -4.21 12.17
CA GLU A 115 1.40 -3.34 12.77
C GLU A 115 2.12 -4.14 13.85
N ARG A 116 3.45 -4.09 13.87
CA ARG A 116 4.22 -4.74 14.93
C ARG A 116 3.94 -4.02 16.24
N ASP A 117 3.44 -4.74 17.23
CA ASP A 117 3.31 -4.23 18.61
C ASP A 117 4.70 -3.79 19.10
N SER A 118 4.79 -2.55 19.59
CA SER A 118 6.01 -1.93 20.12
C SER A 118 6.49 -2.60 21.40
#